data_AF-A2FXR2-F1
#
_entry.id   AF-A2FXR2-F1
#
_cell.length_a   1.000
_cell.length_b   1.000
_cell.length_c   1.000
_cell.angle_alpha   90.00
_cell.angle_beta   90.00
_cell.angle_gamma   90.00
#
_symmetry.space_group_name_H-M   'P 1'
#
loop_
_entity.id
_entity.type
_entity.pdbx_description
1 polymer ?
#
loop_
_entity_poly.entity_id
_entity_poly.type
_entity_poly.pdbx_seq_one_letter_code
_entity_poly.pdbx_strand_id
1 'polypeptide(L)'
;MGDTVQCVFIPPSFNFHEILSFTIYSDAHFSEIPPLIVQIDEKQFEINKITNSDNKITWNCEKLVELKEHRTKTKEFKVKFNDLEKTIDLNGLIFLGMPRSFKPIYDVLLLEFKSGYYCRSDAISEDPVSFNVDFILTLDYRNVVQVKAQIEELQQSQKSFIETKERLVQTGLNLKELSDLKVQYEECMKEKRRVQHDFIDQNQKMQAATIITTNDERTIGAKRTTYEAYTSK
;
A
#
# COMPACT_ATOMS: atom_id res chain seq x y z
N MET A 1 -17.57 38.19 -12.90
CA MET A 1 -16.80 37.92 -11.67
C MET A 1 -16.43 36.46 -11.75
N GLY A 2 -15.14 36.16 -11.95
CA GLY A 2 -14.68 34.77 -12.08
C GLY A 2 -14.54 34.17 -10.69
N ASP A 3 -15.20 33.03 -10.47
CA ASP A 3 -15.04 32.26 -9.24
C ASP A 3 -13.60 31.77 -9.16
N THR A 4 -12.84 32.33 -8.22
CA THR A 4 -11.52 31.81 -7.83
C THR A 4 -11.71 30.45 -7.17
N VAL A 5 -11.52 29.39 -7.96
CA VAL A 5 -11.43 28.03 -7.44
C VAL A 5 -10.13 27.93 -6.63
N GLN A 6 -10.24 27.69 -5.32
CA GLN A 6 -9.10 27.37 -4.47
C GLN A 6 -8.60 25.96 -4.84
N CYS A 7 -7.66 25.89 -5.78
CA CYS A 7 -6.90 24.68 -6.02
C CYS A 7 -5.90 24.49 -4.87
N VAL A 8 -6.20 23.57 -3.95
CA VAL A 8 -5.20 23.08 -2.99
C VAL A 8 -4.29 22.12 -3.74
N PHE A 9 -3.18 22.62 -4.26
CA PHE A 9 -2.06 21.77 -4.66
C PHE A 9 -1.45 21.19 -3.38
N ILE A 10 -1.90 20.00 -2.96
CA ILE A 10 -1.10 19.20 -2.04
C ILE A 10 -0.01 18.58 -2.89
N PRO A 11 1.27 18.97 -2.74
CA PRO A 11 2.35 18.34 -3.46
C PRO A 11 2.32 16.86 -3.09
N PRO A 12 2.13 15.94 -4.05
CA PRO A 12 2.25 14.54 -3.73
C PRO A 12 3.65 14.30 -3.18
N SER A 13 3.75 13.68 -2.01
CA SER A 13 5.05 13.33 -1.42
C SER A 13 5.63 12.11 -2.12
N PHE A 14 5.90 12.23 -3.42
CA PHE A 14 6.46 11.15 -4.20
C PHE A 14 7.89 10.85 -3.79
N ASN A 15 8.24 9.57 -3.77
CA ASN A 15 9.61 9.12 -3.61
C ASN A 15 10.08 8.42 -4.89
N PHE A 16 11.38 8.42 -5.16
CA PHE A 16 11.91 7.82 -6.39
C PHE A 16 11.54 6.35 -6.57
N HIS A 17 11.50 5.58 -5.46
CA HIS A 17 11.13 4.17 -5.48
C HIS A 17 9.65 3.92 -5.87
N GLU A 18 8.83 4.97 -5.91
CA GLU A 18 7.43 4.90 -6.32
C GLU A 18 7.24 5.08 -7.84
N ILE A 19 8.29 5.52 -8.55
CA ILE A 19 8.28 5.62 -10.02
C ILE A 19 8.21 4.19 -10.59
N LEU A 20 7.16 3.93 -11.35
CA LEU A 20 6.93 2.63 -11.99
C LEU A 20 7.63 2.56 -13.36
N SER A 21 7.55 3.64 -14.13
CA SER A 21 8.12 3.72 -15.47
C SER A 21 8.41 5.16 -15.88
N PHE A 22 9.31 5.32 -16.85
CA PHE A 22 9.45 6.53 -17.65
C PHE A 22 8.90 6.25 -19.04
N THR A 23 8.06 7.13 -19.56
CA THR A 23 7.37 6.92 -20.84
C THR A 23 7.52 8.14 -21.73
N ILE A 24 7.75 7.92 -23.02
CA ILE A 24 7.66 8.95 -24.07
C ILE A 24 6.76 8.42 -25.17
N TYR A 25 5.83 9.25 -25.62
CA TYR A 25 5.10 9.01 -26.86
C TYR A 25 5.80 9.79 -27.97
N SER A 26 6.11 9.16 -29.09
CA SER A 26 6.77 9.82 -30.21
C SER A 26 6.39 9.11 -31.50
N ASP A 27 6.08 9.90 -32.53
CA ASP A 27 5.73 9.39 -33.87
C ASP A 27 6.98 8.94 -34.65
N ALA A 28 8.19 9.19 -34.12
CA ALA A 28 9.41 8.71 -34.71
C ALA A 28 9.57 7.19 -34.48
N HIS A 29 9.86 6.46 -35.56
CA HIS A 29 10.31 5.07 -35.43
C HIS A 29 11.78 5.06 -34.97
N PHE A 30 12.01 4.59 -33.75
CA PHE A 30 13.35 4.38 -33.22
C PHE A 30 13.84 2.99 -33.63
N SER A 31 14.89 2.94 -34.46
CA SER A 31 15.56 1.69 -34.84
C SER A 31 16.29 1.04 -33.67
N GLU A 32 16.81 1.87 -32.75
CA GLU A 32 17.47 1.44 -31.52
C GLU A 32 17.18 2.49 -30.44
N ILE A 33 16.74 2.04 -29.27
CA ILE A 33 16.38 2.93 -28.14
C ILE A 33 17.47 2.78 -27.09
N PRO A 34 18.19 3.85 -26.73
CA PRO A 34 19.23 3.78 -25.72
C PRO A 34 18.64 3.55 -24.32
N PRO A 35 19.43 3.01 -23.39
CA PRO A 35 19.02 2.89 -22.01
C PRO A 35 18.81 4.27 -21.38
N LEU A 36 17.87 4.35 -20.44
CA LEU A 36 17.62 5.56 -19.67
C LEU A 36 18.56 5.58 -18.48
N ILE A 37 19.33 6.66 -18.36
CA ILE A 37 20.22 6.87 -17.23
C ILE A 37 19.52 7.82 -16.24
N VAL A 38 19.33 7.34 -15.01
CA VAL A 38 18.75 8.11 -13.92
C VAL A 38 19.84 8.35 -12.88
N GLN A 39 20.23 9.61 -12.68
CA GLN A 39 21.22 10.00 -11.68
C GLN A 39 20.52 10.65 -10.49
N ILE A 40 20.66 10.03 -9.32
CA ILE A 40 20.10 10.48 -8.05
C ILE A 40 21.27 10.63 -7.08
N ASP A 41 21.44 11.84 -6.53
CA ASP A 41 22.62 12.19 -5.74
C ASP A 41 23.91 11.89 -6.52
N GLU A 42 24.78 11.03 -5.99
CA GLU A 42 26.02 10.57 -6.64
C GLU A 42 25.88 9.20 -7.33
N LYS A 43 24.69 8.59 -7.29
CA LYS A 43 24.44 7.26 -7.88
C LYS A 43 23.79 7.37 -9.25
N GLN A 44 24.23 6.50 -10.14
CA GLN A 44 23.69 6.38 -11.49
C GLN A 44 23.02 5.01 -11.64
N PHE A 45 21.78 5.02 -12.10
CA PHE A 45 20.96 3.84 -12.36
C PHE A 45 20.68 3.76 -13.86
N GLU A 46 20.99 2.62 -14.46
CA GLU A 46 20.77 2.38 -15.89
C GLU A 46 19.56 1.47 -16.09
N ILE A 47 18.54 1.98 -16.80
CA ILE A 47 17.28 1.27 -17.03
C ILE A 47 17.29 0.70 -18.44
N ASN A 48 17.69 -0.57 -18.54
CA ASN A 48 17.81 -1.32 -19.79
C ASN A 48 16.49 -1.97 -20.25
N LYS A 49 15.48 -2.05 -19.37
CA LYS A 49 14.23 -2.76 -19.66
C LYS A 49 13.25 -1.87 -20.43
N ILE A 50 13.41 -1.87 -21.74
CA ILE A 50 12.63 -1.05 -22.67
C ILE A 50 11.44 -1.86 -23.22
N THR A 51 10.28 -1.22 -23.31
CA THR A 51 9.14 -1.71 -24.07
C THR A 51 8.84 -0.68 -25.15
N ASN A 52 8.82 -1.11 -26.41
CA ASN A 52 8.48 -0.28 -27.56
C ASN A 52 7.23 -0.87 -28.21
N SER A 53 6.16 -0.09 -28.26
CA SER A 53 4.89 -0.47 -28.87
C SER A 53 4.25 0.77 -29.47
N ASP A 54 3.87 0.74 -30.75
CA ASP A 54 3.10 1.77 -31.48
C ASP A 54 3.23 3.19 -30.90
N ASN A 55 4.33 3.86 -31.25
CA ASN A 55 4.66 5.25 -30.89
C ASN A 55 4.82 5.50 -29.38
N LYS A 56 5.03 4.45 -28.58
CA LYS A 56 5.29 4.53 -27.13
C LYS A 56 6.57 3.80 -26.76
N ILE A 57 7.47 4.52 -26.10
CA ILE A 57 8.66 3.99 -25.46
C ILE A 57 8.45 4.00 -23.96
N THR A 58 8.77 2.90 -23.29
CA THR A 58 8.65 2.78 -21.83
C THR A 58 9.89 2.12 -21.23
N TRP A 59 10.58 2.84 -20.35
CA TRP A 59 11.65 2.32 -19.50
C TRP A 59 11.07 1.89 -18.15
N ASN A 60 11.05 0.58 -17.91
CA ASN A 60 10.37 0.00 -16.75
C ASN A 60 11.27 0.01 -15.50
N CYS A 61 10.90 0.79 -14.49
CA CYS A 61 11.60 0.88 -13.21
C CYS A 61 11.17 -0.20 -12.22
N GLU A 62 9.96 -0.77 -12.38
CA GLU A 62 9.37 -1.68 -11.40
C GLU A 62 10.25 -2.91 -11.08
N LYS A 63 11.11 -3.32 -12.03
CA LYS A 63 12.01 -4.45 -11.84
C LYS A 63 13.43 -4.06 -11.40
N LEU A 64 13.71 -2.75 -11.26
CA LEU A 64 15.02 -2.25 -10.85
C LEU A 64 15.10 -2.20 -9.32
N VAL A 65 15.58 -3.29 -8.73
CA VAL A 65 15.72 -3.44 -7.27
C VAL A 65 16.58 -2.32 -6.67
N GLU A 66 17.66 -1.95 -7.36
CA GLU A 66 18.60 -0.93 -6.91
C GLU A 66 17.95 0.45 -6.69
N LEU A 67 17.05 0.88 -7.57
CA LEU A 67 16.34 2.15 -7.44
C LEU A 67 15.22 2.07 -6.40
N LYS A 68 14.62 0.89 -6.20
CA LYS A 68 13.64 0.65 -5.12
C LYS A 68 14.28 0.64 -3.73
N GLU A 69 15.49 0.11 -3.62
CA GLU A 69 16.25 0.03 -2.37
C GLU A 69 17.04 1.30 -2.08
N HIS A 70 17.15 2.21 -3.06
CA HIS A 70 17.80 3.50 -2.87
C HIS A 70 16.99 4.41 -1.94
N ARG A 71 17.34 4.38 -0.66
CA ARG A 71 16.78 5.27 0.36
C ARG A 71 17.47 6.62 0.31
N THR A 72 16.87 7.57 -0.39
CA THR A 72 17.27 8.99 -0.37
C THR A 72 16.07 9.88 -0.02
N LYS A 73 16.37 11.08 0.48
CA LYS A 73 15.38 12.14 0.75
C LYS A 73 15.33 13.18 -0.35
N THR A 74 16.27 13.13 -1.29
CA THR A 74 16.33 14.06 -2.41
C THR A 74 15.04 13.94 -3.24
N LYS A 75 14.60 15.06 -3.82
CA LYS A 75 13.43 15.12 -4.70
C LYS A 75 13.78 15.49 -6.13
N GLU A 76 15.01 15.97 -6.34
CA GLU A 76 15.57 16.33 -7.63
C GLU A 76 16.50 15.23 -8.16
N PHE A 77 16.43 14.95 -9.45
CA PHE A 77 17.28 13.96 -10.09
C PHE A 77 17.47 14.29 -11.57
N LYS A 78 18.50 13.72 -12.18
CA LYS A 78 18.78 13.91 -13.60
C LYS A 78 18.40 12.66 -14.38
N VAL A 79 17.78 12.87 -15.53
CA VAL A 79 17.47 11.84 -16.50
C VAL A 79 18.21 12.15 -17.78
N LYS A 80 18.92 11.15 -18.32
CA LYS A 80 19.61 11.24 -19.60
C LYS A 80 19.15 10.10 -20.50
N PHE A 81 18.75 10.44 -21.71
CA PHE A 81 18.59 9.48 -22.80
C PHE A 81 19.02 10.15 -24.10
N ASN A 82 19.83 9.46 -24.88
CA ASN A 82 20.45 10.03 -26.08
C ASN A 82 21.14 11.37 -25.76
N ASP A 83 20.94 12.41 -26.57
CA ASP A 83 21.47 13.77 -26.34
C ASP A 83 20.64 14.62 -25.35
N LEU A 84 19.55 14.07 -24.80
CA LEU A 84 18.64 14.81 -23.94
C LEU A 84 18.98 14.58 -22.45
N GLU A 85 19.43 15.64 -21.78
CA GLU A 85 19.60 15.69 -20.32
C GLU A 85 18.52 16.61 -19.71
N LYS A 86 17.78 16.09 -18.73
CA LYS A 86 16.73 16.82 -18.01
C LYS A 86 16.85 16.60 -16.52
N THR A 87 16.88 17.69 -15.77
CA THR A 87 16.67 17.67 -14.32
C THR A 87 15.18 17.62 -14.01
N ILE A 88 14.76 16.75 -13.10
CA ILE A 88 13.36 16.56 -12.70
C ILE A 88 13.27 16.77 -11.20
N ASP A 89 12.40 17.68 -10.76
CA ASP A 89 12.00 17.82 -9.36
C ASP A 89 10.62 17.18 -9.18
N LEU A 90 10.55 16.17 -8.30
CA LEU A 90 9.29 15.48 -7.97
C LEU A 90 8.23 16.43 -7.41
N ASN A 91 8.62 17.53 -6.76
CA ASN A 91 7.67 18.52 -6.23
C ASN A 91 7.08 19.42 -7.33
N GLY A 92 7.73 19.50 -8.49
CA GLY A 92 7.33 20.32 -9.65
C GLY A 92 6.53 19.55 -10.71
N LEU A 93 6.04 18.36 -10.39
CA LEU A 93 5.31 17.52 -11.32
C LEU A 93 3.83 17.90 -11.42
N ILE A 94 3.32 17.95 -12.66
CA ILE A 94 1.89 18.15 -12.96
C ILE A 94 1.27 16.80 -13.28
N PHE A 95 0.11 16.52 -12.67
CA PHE A 95 -0.71 15.36 -12.98
C PHE A 95 -1.44 15.53 -14.31
N LEU A 96 -1.34 14.52 -15.18
CA LEU A 96 -1.95 14.55 -16.51
C LEU A 96 -3.16 13.63 -16.65
N GLY A 97 -3.30 12.63 -15.78
CA GLY A 97 -4.42 11.69 -15.82
C GLY A 97 -4.06 10.27 -15.41
N MET A 98 -5.10 9.46 -15.19
CA MET A 98 -4.96 8.04 -14.87
C MET A 98 -4.56 7.24 -16.12
N PRO A 99 -3.88 6.08 -15.98
CA PRO A 99 -3.37 5.34 -17.15
C PRO A 99 -4.47 4.88 -18.13
N ARG A 100 -5.71 4.70 -17.66
CA ARG A 100 -6.85 4.27 -18.47
C ARG A 100 -7.53 5.40 -19.24
N SER A 101 -7.34 6.65 -18.83
CA SER A 101 -8.04 7.82 -19.38
C SER A 101 -7.09 8.92 -19.87
N PHE A 102 -5.78 8.73 -19.69
CA PHE A 102 -4.73 9.63 -20.14
C PHE A 102 -4.71 9.69 -21.67
N LYS A 103 -4.66 10.91 -22.21
CA LYS A 103 -4.43 11.16 -23.63
C LYS A 103 -2.93 11.38 -23.85
N PRO A 104 -2.30 10.65 -24.79
CA PRO A 104 -0.88 10.79 -25.08
C PRO A 104 -0.48 12.24 -25.39
N ILE A 105 0.59 12.70 -24.75
CA ILE A 105 1.29 13.93 -25.11
C ILE A 105 2.61 13.52 -25.76
N TYR A 106 2.81 13.95 -26.99
CA TYR A 106 3.97 13.56 -27.78
C TYR A 106 5.22 14.35 -27.39
N ASP A 107 6.36 13.69 -27.48
CA ASP A 107 7.72 14.20 -27.25
C ASP A 107 7.95 14.81 -25.86
N VAL A 108 7.08 14.46 -24.90
CA VAL A 108 7.20 14.81 -23.48
C VAL A 108 7.58 13.58 -22.66
N LEU A 109 8.57 13.73 -21.78
CA LEU A 109 8.94 12.70 -20.82
C LEU A 109 7.91 12.63 -19.69
N LEU A 110 7.25 11.48 -19.58
CA LEU A 110 6.23 11.18 -18.58
C LEU A 110 6.79 10.25 -17.51
N LEU A 111 6.44 10.51 -16.26
CA LEU A 111 6.69 9.64 -15.13
C LEU A 111 5.38 8.93 -14.76
N GLU A 112 5.43 7.61 -14.66
CA GLU A 112 4.30 6.80 -14.24
C GLU A 112 4.40 6.47 -12.75
N PHE A 113 3.33 6.78 -12.02
CA PHE A 113 3.10 6.35 -10.64
C PHE A 113 1.81 5.53 -10.58
N LYS A 114 1.55 4.87 -9.44
CA LYS A 114 0.28 4.15 -9.23
C LYS A 114 -0.97 5.02 -9.43
N SER A 115 -0.86 6.33 -9.16
CA SER A 115 -1.94 7.30 -9.33
C SER A 115 -2.12 7.77 -10.78
N GLY A 116 -1.11 7.62 -11.65
CA GLY A 116 -1.18 7.94 -13.07
C GLY A 116 0.09 8.59 -13.63
N TYR A 117 -0.08 9.33 -14.73
CA TYR A 117 1.02 9.95 -15.48
C TYR A 117 1.24 11.40 -15.07
N TYR A 118 2.51 11.77 -14.94
CA TYR A 118 2.97 13.09 -14.53
C TYR A 118 4.06 13.59 -15.46
N CYS A 119 4.20 14.91 -15.60
CA CYS A 119 5.31 15.52 -16.33
C CYS A 119 5.80 16.79 -15.61
N ARG A 120 6.94 17.32 -16.06
CA ARG A 120 7.40 18.63 -15.59
C ARG A 120 6.48 19.74 -16.10
N SER A 121 6.23 20.73 -15.26
CA SER A 121 5.39 21.88 -15.63
C SER A 121 5.86 22.62 -16.87
N ASP A 122 7.18 22.74 -17.05
CA ASP A 122 7.80 23.45 -18.16
C ASP A 122 7.94 22.61 -19.44
N ALA A 123 7.53 21.34 -19.41
CA ALA A 123 7.49 20.48 -20.60
C ALA A 123 6.21 20.68 -21.43
N ILE A 124 5.21 21.38 -20.89
CA ILE A 124 3.97 21.72 -21.58
C ILE A 124 4.13 23.14 -22.12
N SER A 125 4.13 23.31 -23.45
CA SER A 125 4.01 24.64 -24.04
C SER A 125 2.60 25.18 -23.80
N GLU A 126 2.48 26.48 -23.53
CA GLU A 126 1.22 27.15 -23.23
C GLU A 126 0.15 26.79 -24.27
N ASP A 127 -0.92 26.13 -23.80
CA ASP A 127 -2.07 25.53 -24.51
C ASP A 127 -1.88 24.18 -25.23
N PRO A 128 -2.68 23.11 -24.94
CA PRO A 128 -3.96 23.09 -24.23
C PRO A 128 -4.02 21.98 -23.15
N VAL A 129 -3.79 22.30 -21.87
CA VAL A 129 -4.42 21.51 -20.81
C VAL A 129 -5.75 22.17 -20.51
N SER A 130 -6.76 21.85 -21.32
CA SER A 130 -8.15 21.95 -20.89
C SER A 130 -8.29 21.00 -19.70
N PHE A 131 -7.95 21.47 -18.50
CA PHE A 131 -8.33 20.82 -17.26
C PHE A 131 -9.85 20.82 -17.24
N ASN A 132 -10.46 19.71 -17.64
CA ASN A 132 -11.84 19.49 -17.29
C ASN A 132 -11.85 19.40 -15.75
N VAL A 133 -12.53 20.32 -15.10
CA VAL A 133 -12.67 20.42 -13.64
C VAL A 133 -13.18 19.09 -13.06
N ASP A 134 -13.89 18.30 -13.86
CA ASP A 134 -14.33 16.94 -13.52
C ASP A 134 -13.17 15.97 -13.22
N PHE A 135 -11.97 16.16 -13.79
CA PHE A 135 -10.82 15.25 -13.60
C PHE A 135 -10.02 15.52 -12.33
N ILE A 136 -9.89 16.79 -11.90
CA ILE A 136 -9.22 17.16 -10.64
C ILE A 136 -10.09 16.75 -9.44
N LEU A 137 -11.41 16.66 -9.64
CA LEU A 137 -12.37 16.20 -8.63
C LEU A 137 -12.57 14.68 -8.59
N THR A 138 -11.71 13.88 -9.25
CA THR A 138 -11.72 12.41 -9.05
C THR A 138 -11.05 11.96 -7.75
N LEU A 139 -11.01 12.80 -6.72
CA LEU A 139 -11.37 12.32 -5.38
C LEU A 139 -12.87 12.06 -5.44
N ASP A 140 -13.20 10.90 -6.03
CA ASP A 140 -14.54 10.36 -6.28
C ASP A 140 -15.59 11.08 -5.43
N TYR A 141 -16.44 11.92 -6.02
CA TYR A 141 -17.42 12.72 -5.27
C TYR A 141 -18.29 11.82 -4.34
N ARG A 142 -18.42 10.54 -4.68
CA ARG A 142 -18.99 9.50 -3.80
C ARG A 142 -18.18 9.29 -2.52
N ASN A 143 -16.86 9.23 -2.62
CA ASN A 143 -15.95 9.14 -1.46
C ASN A 143 -15.94 10.45 -0.67
N VAL A 144 -16.00 11.63 -1.30
CA VAL A 144 -16.06 12.90 -0.55
C VAL A 144 -17.39 13.03 0.19
N VAL A 145 -18.52 12.67 -0.42
CA VAL A 145 -19.82 12.65 0.26
C VAL A 145 -19.87 11.59 1.35
N GLN A 146 -19.32 10.39 1.13
CA GLN A 146 -19.22 9.34 2.15
C GLN A 146 -18.30 9.75 3.30
N VAL A 147 -17.14 10.33 3.02
CA VAL A 147 -16.21 10.83 4.03
C VAL A 147 -16.83 11.99 4.79
N LYS A 148 -17.56 12.89 4.12
CA LYS A 148 -18.30 13.96 4.77
C LYS A 148 -19.42 13.42 5.66
N ALA A 149 -20.18 12.44 5.20
CA ALA A 149 -21.19 11.76 6.00
C ALA A 149 -20.58 11.03 7.20
N GLN A 150 -19.43 10.37 7.02
CA GLN A 150 -18.68 9.73 8.11
C GLN A 150 -18.12 10.74 9.11
N ILE A 151 -17.67 11.91 8.64
CA ILE A 151 -17.21 13.01 9.50
C ILE A 151 -18.38 13.60 10.28
N GLU A 152 -19.54 13.81 9.65
CA GLU A 152 -20.75 14.30 10.31
C GLU A 152 -21.27 13.28 11.34
N GLU A 153 -21.24 11.98 11.01
CA GLU A 153 -21.59 10.88 11.92
C GLU A 153 -20.59 10.79 13.10
N LEU A 154 -19.29 10.97 12.83
CA LEU A 154 -18.25 11.04 13.87
C LEU A 154 -18.44 12.25 14.78
N GLN A 155 -18.79 13.42 14.23
CA GLN A 155 -19.07 14.62 15.02
C GLN A 155 -20.33 14.46 15.87
N GLN A 156 -21.39 13.85 15.35
CA GLN A 156 -22.58 13.52 16.14
C GLN A 156 -22.27 12.48 17.22
N SER A 157 -21.50 11.44 16.91
CA SER A 157 -21.07 10.43 17.86
C SER A 157 -20.18 11.03 18.96
N GLN A 158 -19.27 11.93 18.60
CA GLN A 158 -18.44 12.67 19.55
C GLN A 158 -19.29 13.58 20.45
N LYS A 159 -20.27 14.29 19.90
CA LYS A 159 -21.18 15.13 20.67
C LYS A 159 -22.02 14.29 21.64
N SER A 160 -22.60 13.19 21.16
CA SER A 160 -23.34 12.23 21.99
C SER A 160 -22.45 11.61 23.08
N PHE A 161 -21.20 11.29 22.76
CA PHE A 161 -20.22 10.79 23.72
C PHE A 161 -19.91 11.84 24.79
N ILE A 162 -19.69 13.11 24.41
CA ILE A 162 -19.44 14.20 25.36
C ILE A 162 -20.66 14.42 26.24
N GLU A 163 -21.86 14.49 25.67
CA GLU A 163 -23.11 14.66 26.42
C GLU A 163 -23.35 13.47 27.37
N THR A 164 -23.04 12.24 26.95
CA THR A 164 -23.15 11.05 27.79
C THR A 164 -22.09 11.05 28.88
N LYS A 165 -20.86 11.46 28.57
CA LYS A 165 -19.76 11.62 29.53
C LYS A 165 -20.13 12.66 30.59
N GLU A 166 -20.64 13.81 30.19
CA GLU A 166 -21.10 14.88 31.08
C GLU A 166 -22.29 14.43 31.93
N ARG A 167 -23.25 13.71 31.35
CA ARG A 167 -24.38 13.13 32.08
C ARG A 167 -23.92 12.10 33.12
N LEU A 168 -22.98 11.23 32.77
CA LEU A 168 -22.40 10.23 33.67
C LEU A 168 -21.66 10.89 34.83
N VAL A 169 -20.89 11.96 34.55
CA VAL A 169 -20.23 12.79 35.58
C VAL A 169 -21.28 13.48 36.47
N GLN A 170 -22.36 14.02 35.91
CA GLN A 170 -23.45 14.65 36.66
C GLN A 170 -24.25 13.66 37.52
N THR A 171 -24.39 12.40 37.10
CA THR A 171 -24.99 11.32 37.91
C THR A 171 -24.06 10.80 39.02
N GLY A 172 -22.87 11.38 39.20
CA GLY A 172 -21.94 11.03 40.27
C GLY A 172 -21.10 9.77 40.02
N LEU A 173 -21.10 9.26 38.78
CA LEU A 173 -20.27 8.11 38.41
C LEU A 173 -18.85 8.57 38.10
N ASN A 174 -17.89 8.09 38.91
CA ASN A 174 -16.48 8.36 38.71
C ASN A 174 -15.96 7.56 37.51
N LEU A 175 -15.91 8.18 36.33
CA LEU A 175 -15.47 7.57 35.07
C LEU A 175 -14.08 6.95 35.14
N LYS A 176 -13.23 7.40 36.07
CA LYS A 176 -11.90 6.84 36.32
C LYS A 176 -11.99 5.45 36.93
N GLU A 177 -12.84 5.27 37.95
CA GLU A 177 -13.10 3.97 38.58
C GLU A 177 -13.75 2.98 37.62
N LEU A 178 -14.63 3.47 36.73
CA LEU A 178 -15.27 2.65 35.69
C LEU A 178 -14.29 2.20 34.60
N SER A 179 -13.33 3.06 34.24
CA SER A 179 -12.23 2.71 33.35
C SER A 179 -11.30 1.68 33.99
N ASP A 180 -10.95 1.87 35.27
CA ASP A 180 -10.10 0.94 36.02
C ASP A 180 -10.80 -0.42 36.17
N LEU A 181 -12.11 -0.44 36.43
CA LEU A 181 -12.90 -1.67 36.50
C LEU A 181 -12.98 -2.39 35.16
N LYS A 182 -13.05 -1.65 34.04
CA LYS A 182 -13.02 -2.24 32.70
C LYS A 182 -11.67 -2.90 32.40
N VAL A 183 -10.56 -2.24 32.76
CA VAL A 183 -9.21 -2.80 32.60
C VAL A 183 -9.06 -4.09 33.41
N GLN A 184 -9.51 -4.09 34.67
CA GLN A 184 -9.51 -5.29 35.52
C GLN A 184 -10.39 -6.40 34.95
N TYR A 185 -11.54 -6.07 34.36
CA TYR A 185 -12.41 -7.05 33.70
C TYR A 185 -11.76 -7.66 32.45
N GLU A 186 -11.11 -6.85 31.61
CA GLU A 186 -10.40 -7.32 30.43
C GLU A 186 -9.20 -8.23 30.78
N GLU A 187 -8.44 -7.88 31.83
CA GLU A 187 -7.36 -8.72 32.37
C GLU A 187 -7.90 -10.06 32.91
N CYS A 188 -8.99 -10.04 33.67
CA CYS A 188 -9.65 -11.24 34.17
C CYS A 188 -10.15 -12.15 33.03
N MET A 189 -10.74 -11.57 31.98
CA MET A 189 -11.19 -12.31 30.80
C MET A 189 -10.05 -12.86 29.95
N LYS A 190 -8.88 -12.20 29.94
CA LYS A 190 -7.67 -12.71 29.31
C LYS A 190 -7.12 -13.90 30.08
N GLU A 191 -7.06 -13.82 31.40
CA GLU A 191 -6.60 -14.91 32.27
C GLU A 191 -7.53 -16.12 32.20
N LYS A 192 -8.86 -15.91 32.20
CA LYS A 192 -9.85 -16.97 31.98
C LYS A 192 -9.62 -17.72 30.66
N ARG A 193 -9.35 -17.00 29.57
CA ARG A 193 -9.06 -17.59 28.27
C ARG A 193 -7.75 -18.38 28.28
N ARG A 194 -6.71 -17.88 28.97
CA ARG A 194 -5.44 -18.60 29.15
C ARG A 194 -5.66 -19.93 29.87
N VAL A 195 -6.34 -19.90 31.02
CA VAL A 195 -6.62 -21.10 31.81
C VAL A 195 -7.47 -22.12 31.05
N GLN A 196 -8.46 -21.67 30.26
CA GLN A 196 -9.23 -22.56 29.39
C GLN A 196 -8.38 -23.20 28.30
N HIS A 197 -7.46 -22.44 27.70
CA HIS A 197 -6.52 -22.95 26.70
C HIS A 197 -5.59 -24.00 27.31
N ASP A 198 -4.99 -23.70 28.47
CA ASP A 198 -4.10 -24.63 29.18
C ASP A 198 -4.81 -25.93 29.56
N PHE A 199 -6.09 -25.85 29.98
CA PHE A 199 -6.90 -27.01 30.29
C PHE A 199 -7.18 -27.88 29.06
N ILE A 200 -7.48 -27.26 27.91
CA ILE A 200 -7.72 -27.98 26.65
C ILE A 200 -6.43 -28.64 26.16
N ASP A 201 -5.29 -27.94 26.20
CA ASP A 201 -3.98 -28.47 25.81
C ASP A 201 -3.56 -29.66 26.69
N GLN A 202 -3.80 -29.58 28.01
CA GLN A 202 -3.55 -30.69 28.92
C GLN A 202 -4.42 -31.90 28.59
N ASN A 203 -5.70 -31.68 28.29
CA ASN A 203 -6.61 -32.76 27.90
C ASN A 203 -6.20 -33.42 26.58
N GLN A 204 -5.80 -32.63 25.58
CA GLN A 204 -5.30 -33.15 24.31
C GLN A 204 -4.00 -33.94 24.47
N LYS A 205 -3.06 -33.44 25.30
CA LYS A 205 -1.81 -34.17 25.63
C LYS A 205 -2.10 -35.47 26.36
N MET A 206 -3.04 -35.48 27.29
CA MET A 206 -3.45 -36.68 28.01
C MET A 206 -4.09 -37.71 27.07
N GLN A 207 -5.02 -37.28 26.21
CA GLN A 207 -5.64 -38.15 25.21
C GLN A 207 -4.60 -38.71 24.21
N ALA A 208 -3.68 -37.88 23.74
CA ALA A 208 -2.58 -38.33 22.87
C ALA A 208 -1.69 -39.36 23.57
N ALA A 209 -1.34 -39.14 24.84
CA ALA A 209 -0.57 -40.11 25.63
C ALA A 209 -1.34 -41.43 25.83
N THR A 210 -2.65 -41.38 26.08
CA THR A 210 -3.50 -42.58 26.18
C THR A 210 -3.58 -43.35 24.86
N ILE A 211 -3.68 -42.65 23.72
CA ILE A 211 -3.71 -43.30 22.39
C ILE A 211 -2.38 -43.99 22.10
N ILE A 212 -1.24 -43.38 22.46
CA ILE A 212 0.09 -43.97 22.28
C ILE A 212 0.25 -45.24 23.11
N THR A 213 -0.11 -45.23 24.41
CA THR A 213 -0.05 -46.44 25.24
C THR A 213 -0.97 -47.55 24.74
N THR A 214 -2.18 -47.22 24.29
CA THR A 214 -3.12 -48.23 23.76
C THR A 214 -2.64 -48.85 22.44
N ASN A 215 -1.94 -48.08 21.60
CA ASN A 215 -1.35 -48.58 20.36
C ASN A 215 -0.10 -49.42 20.59
N ASP A 216 0.74 -49.06 21.57
CA ASP A 216 1.91 -49.86 21.94
C ASP A 216 1.49 -51.23 22.50
N GLU A 217 0.46 -51.29 23.36
CA GLU A 217 -0.10 -52.55 23.87
C GLU A 217 -0.68 -53.43 22.75
N ARG A 218 -1.37 -52.84 21.76
CA ARG A 218 -1.86 -53.58 20.58
C ARG A 218 -0.74 -54.10 19.69
N THR A 219 0.35 -53.34 19.55
CA THR A 219 1.51 -53.72 18.72
C THR A 219 2.31 -54.85 19.38
N ILE A 220 2.42 -54.84 20.71
CA ILE A 220 3.02 -55.92 21.50
C ILE A 220 2.13 -57.18 21.45
N GLY A 221 0.80 -57.01 21.55
CA GLY A 221 -0.18 -58.10 21.42
C GLY A 221 -0.14 -58.79 20.04
N ALA A 222 -0.05 -58.02 18.96
CA ALA A 222 0.04 -58.53 17.59
C ALA A 222 1.35 -59.30 17.33
N LYS A 223 2.48 -58.83 17.87
CA LYS A 223 3.77 -59.54 17.76
C LYS A 223 3.77 -60.88 18.49
N ARG A 224 3.08 -60.98 19.65
CA ARG A 224 2.91 -62.26 20.37
C ARG A 224 2.10 -63.28 19.57
N THR A 225 0.99 -62.86 18.96
CA THR A 225 0.14 -63.77 18.16
C THR A 225 0.85 -64.28 16.91
N THR A 226 1.69 -63.47 16.27
CA THR A 226 2.50 -63.94 15.13
C THR A 226 3.61 -64.91 15.56
N TYR A 227 4.25 -64.71 16.72
CA TYR A 227 5.28 -65.65 17.20
C TYR A 227 4.70 -67.03 17.52
N GLU A 228 3.51 -67.09 18.13
CA GLU A 228 2.84 -68.37 18.44
C GLU A 228 2.40 -69.12 17.17
N ALA A 229 2.06 -68.42 16.10
CA ALA A 229 1.70 -69.03 14.81
C ALA A 229 2.91 -69.63 14.05
N TYR A 230 4.13 -69.15 14.30
CA TYR A 230 5.36 -69.65 13.66
C TYR A 230 6.00 -70.85 14.40
N THR A 231 5.68 -71.06 15.67
CA THR A 231 6.23 -72.18 16.47
C THR A 231 5.35 -73.43 16.48
N SER A 232 4.19 -73.43 15.80
CA SER A 232 3.25 -74.56 15.75
C SER A 232 3.19 -75.27 14.39
N LYS A 233 4.30 -75.33 13.65
CA LYS A 233 4.47 -76.25 12.51
C LYS A 233 5.60 -77.24 12.78
#